data_AF-A0A7S3RRU4-F1
#
_entry.id   AF-A0A7S3RRU4-F1
#
_cell.length_a   1.000
_cell.length_b   1.000
_cell.length_c   1.000
_cell.angle_alpha   90.00
_cell.angle_beta   90.00
_cell.angle_gamma   90.00
#
_symmetry.space_group_name_H-M   'P 1'
#
loop_
_entity.id
_entity.type
_entity.pdbx_description
1 polymer ?
#
loop_
_entity_poly.entity_id
_entity_poly.type
_entity_poly.pdbx_seq_one_letter_code
_entity_poly.pdbx_strand_id
1 'polypeptide(L)'
;MVNVGMKPESAYYESLHETPLIANTIARKKLYEMNKVISDTAEYGCYLYTQACTPLIRDFMAKQDTSIIGTKFNKGENGVDNLRLIEVNEAIANHPVEKIGKELRGYMSAMKKINAQE
;
A
#
# COMPACT_ATOMS: atom_id res chain seq x y z
N MET A 1 8.91 5.30 9.01
CA MET A 1 8.44 6.67 9.36
C MET A 1 8.33 6.86 10.87
N VAL A 2 7.50 6.09 11.59
CA VAL A 2 7.40 6.22 13.06
C VAL A 2 8.74 5.99 13.77
N ASN A 3 9.49 4.94 13.38
CA ASN A 3 10.80 4.63 13.97
C ASN A 3 11.87 5.73 13.79
N VAL A 4 11.65 6.69 12.88
CA VAL A 4 12.55 7.83 12.65
C VAL A 4 11.98 9.13 13.25
N GLY A 5 10.98 9.04 14.14
CA GLY A 5 10.45 10.16 14.91
C GLY A 5 9.21 10.86 14.33
N MET A 6 8.64 10.35 13.23
CA MET A 6 7.41 10.92 12.67
C MET A 6 6.21 10.59 13.55
N LYS A 7 5.30 11.55 13.73
CA LYS A 7 4.03 11.30 14.43
C LYS A 7 3.25 10.18 13.74
N PRO A 8 2.66 9.22 14.48
CA PRO A 8 1.95 8.10 13.89
C PRO A 8 0.80 8.51 12.95
N GLU A 9 0.09 9.59 13.27
CA GLU A 9 -0.99 10.13 12.46
C GLU A 9 -0.46 10.66 11.12
N SER A 10 0.61 11.45 11.14
CA SER A 10 1.27 11.92 9.92
C SER A 10 1.81 10.75 9.09
N ALA A 11 2.42 9.76 9.73
CA ALA A 11 2.90 8.57 9.04
C ALA A 11 1.75 7.80 8.36
N TYR A 12 0.57 7.74 8.98
CA TYR A 12 -0.62 7.14 8.37
C TYR A 12 -1.08 7.92 7.13
N TYR A 13 -1.12 9.25 7.21
CA TYR A 13 -1.49 10.11 6.08
C TYR A 13 -0.59 9.87 4.86
N GLU A 14 0.72 9.99 5.07
CA GLU A 14 1.72 9.89 4.01
C GLU A 14 1.85 8.47 3.41
N SER A 15 1.59 7.40 4.19
CA SER A 15 1.75 6.03 3.67
C SER A 15 0.47 5.37 3.17
N LEU A 16 -0.67 5.58 3.83
CA LEU A 16 -1.90 4.82 3.53
C LEU A 16 -3.05 5.70 3.07
N HIS A 17 -3.19 6.92 3.59
CA HIS A 17 -4.27 7.80 3.15
C HIS A 17 -4.06 8.31 1.72
N GLU A 18 -2.83 8.68 1.37
CA GLU A 18 -2.51 9.19 0.02
C GLU A 18 -2.37 8.09 -1.04
N THR A 19 -2.06 6.86 -0.62
CA THR A 19 -1.84 5.74 -1.55
C THR A 19 -3.00 5.53 -2.53
N PRO A 20 -4.28 5.50 -2.11
CA PRO A 20 -5.42 5.45 -3.03
C PRO A 20 -5.49 6.64 -4.00
N LEU A 21 -5.06 7.84 -3.61
CA LEU A 21 -5.11 9.02 -4.47
C LEU A 21 -4.16 8.84 -5.66
N ILE A 22 -2.92 8.40 -5.38
CA ILE A 22 -1.94 8.09 -6.42
C ILE A 22 -2.39 6.87 -7.24
N ALA A 23 -2.82 5.79 -6.59
CA ALA A 23 -3.31 4.59 -7.27
C ALA A 23 -4.46 4.90 -8.23
N ASN A 24 -5.36 5.82 -7.87
CA ASN A 24 -6.45 6.25 -8.74
C ASN A 24 -5.96 7.00 -9.98
N THR A 25 -4.92 7.85 -9.88
CA THR A 25 -4.33 8.49 -11.07
C THR A 25 -3.71 7.46 -12.01
N ILE A 26 -3.03 6.45 -11.45
CA ILE A 26 -2.42 5.36 -12.22
C ILE A 26 -3.50 4.47 -12.84
N ALA A 27 -4.59 4.17 -12.12
CA ALA A 27 -5.67 3.37 -12.64
C ALA A 27 -6.30 4.00 -13.89
N ARG A 28 -6.53 5.33 -13.86
CA ARG A 28 -7.19 6.08 -14.94
C ARG A 28 -6.33 6.23 -16.21
N LYS A 29 -5.09 6.75 -16.11
CA LYS A 29 -4.22 6.95 -17.30
C LYS A 29 -2.74 6.61 -17.06
N LYS A 30 -2.48 5.65 -16.17
CA LYS A 30 -1.13 5.16 -15.86
C LYS A 30 -0.23 6.31 -15.38
N LEU A 31 1.07 6.21 -15.62
CA LEU A 31 2.07 7.16 -15.12
C LEU A 31 1.90 8.58 -15.68
N TYR A 32 1.29 8.73 -16.87
CA TYR A 32 1.10 10.04 -17.48
C TYR A 32 0.22 10.96 -16.62
N GLU A 33 -0.94 10.47 -16.18
CA GLU A 33 -1.82 11.30 -15.34
C GLU A 33 -1.27 11.49 -13.94
N MET A 34 -0.59 10.48 -13.38
CA MET A 34 0.10 10.63 -12.11
C MET A 34 1.07 11.82 -12.16
N ASN A 35 2.01 11.83 -13.11
CA ASN A 35 3.00 12.90 -13.25
C ASN A 35 2.36 14.25 -13.53
N LYS A 36 1.25 14.29 -14.28
CA LYS A 36 0.52 15.54 -14.55
C LYS A 36 -0.18 16.10 -13.31
N VAL A 37 -0.59 15.25 -12.36
CA VAL A 37 -1.40 15.64 -11.19
C VAL A 37 -0.53 15.99 -9.98
N ILE A 38 0.59 15.28 -9.77
CA ILE A 38 1.52 15.57 -8.68
C ILE A 38 2.34 16.83 -8.95
N SER A 39 2.98 17.38 -7.92
CA SER A 39 3.88 18.53 -8.07
C SER A 39 5.21 18.13 -8.71
N ASP A 40 5.88 19.08 -9.35
CA ASP A 40 7.24 18.91 -9.89
C ASP A 40 8.22 18.42 -8.81
N THR A 41 8.07 18.86 -7.56
CA THR A 41 8.87 18.40 -6.42
C THR A 41 8.65 16.91 -6.13
N ALA A 42 7.41 16.45 -6.18
CA ALA A 42 7.08 15.03 -5.97
C ALA A 42 7.57 14.16 -7.14
N GLU A 43 7.42 14.65 -8.37
CA GLU A 43 7.95 13.98 -9.57
C GLU A 43 9.48 13.84 -9.49
N TYR A 44 10.18 14.94 -9.21
CA TYR A 44 11.63 14.95 -9.07
C TYR A 44 12.11 14.03 -7.93
N GLY A 45 11.41 14.04 -6.79
CA GLY A 45 11.68 13.12 -5.69
C GLY A 45 11.55 11.64 -6.11
N CYS A 46 10.53 11.30 -6.90
CA CYS A 46 10.36 9.94 -7.42
C CYS A 46 11.56 9.51 -8.29
N TYR A 47 12.07 10.40 -9.14
CA TYR A 47 13.27 10.14 -9.92
C TYR A 47 14.51 9.96 -9.06
N LEU A 48 14.68 10.77 -8.02
CA LEU A 48 15.84 10.66 -7.14
C LEU A 48 15.83 9.37 -6.30
N TYR A 49 14.68 8.98 -5.75
CA TYR A 49 14.60 7.89 -4.77
C TYR A 49 14.14 6.56 -5.37
N THR A 50 13.03 6.52 -6.13
CA THR A 50 12.46 5.26 -6.63
C THR A 50 13.31 4.68 -7.76
N GLN A 51 13.80 5.52 -8.67
CA GLN A 51 14.70 5.04 -9.74
C GLN A 51 16.06 4.60 -9.17
N ALA A 52 16.56 5.25 -8.11
CA ALA A 52 17.77 4.81 -7.41
C ALA A 52 17.56 3.54 -6.57
N CYS A 53 16.37 3.35 -5.99
CA CYS A 53 16.02 2.16 -5.20
C CYS A 53 15.83 0.91 -6.06
N THR A 54 15.34 1.06 -7.29
CA THR A 54 15.07 -0.06 -8.20
C THR A 54 16.31 -0.94 -8.47
N PRO A 55 17.51 -0.40 -8.76
CA PRO A 55 18.75 -1.16 -8.81
C PRO A 55 19.09 -1.88 -7.50
N LEU A 56 18.87 -1.23 -6.34
CA LEU A 56 19.23 -1.80 -5.03
C LEU A 56 18.43 -3.06 -4.69
N ILE A 57 17.17 -3.12 -5.13
CA ILE A 57 16.30 -4.28 -4.90
C ILE A 57 16.37 -5.31 -6.03
N ARG A 58 17.03 -5.00 -7.15
CA ARG A 58 17.06 -5.84 -8.36
C ARG A 58 17.61 -7.24 -8.07
N ASP A 59 18.78 -7.31 -7.43
CA ASP A 59 19.44 -8.59 -7.14
C ASP A 59 18.66 -9.43 -6.12
N PHE A 60 17.96 -8.76 -5.18
CA PHE A 60 17.07 -9.44 -4.26
C PHE A 60 15.87 -10.05 -5.02
N MET A 61 15.21 -9.26 -5.87
CA MET A 61 14.06 -9.69 -6.65
C MET A 61 14.43 -10.78 -7.67
N ALA A 62 15.61 -10.72 -8.28
CA ALA A 62 16.09 -11.73 -9.24
C ALA A 62 16.33 -13.11 -8.61
N LYS A 63 16.59 -13.17 -7.29
CA LYS A 63 16.77 -14.42 -6.54
C LYS A 63 15.46 -15.04 -6.08
N GLN A 64 14.34 -14.34 -6.21
CA GLN A 64 13.05 -14.84 -5.77
C GLN A 64 12.52 -15.90 -6.74
N ASP A 65 12.05 -17.02 -6.20
CA ASP A 65 11.47 -18.10 -6.98
C ASP A 65 10.02 -17.79 -7.38
N THR A 66 9.57 -18.22 -8.56
CA THR A 66 8.18 -17.97 -9.00
C THR A 66 7.11 -18.55 -8.07
N SER A 67 7.46 -19.46 -7.16
CA SER A 67 6.59 -19.89 -6.07
C SER A 67 6.12 -18.76 -5.16
N ILE A 68 6.91 -17.69 -5.00
CA ILE A 68 6.53 -16.55 -4.16
C ILE A 68 5.44 -15.67 -4.78
N ILE A 69 5.32 -15.67 -6.11
CA ILE A 69 4.28 -14.93 -6.85
C ILE A 69 3.03 -15.79 -7.09
N GLY A 70 3.08 -17.07 -6.72
CA GLY A 70 1.95 -17.98 -6.77
C GLY A 70 2.33 -19.36 -7.31
N THR A 71 2.76 -20.26 -6.42
CA THR A 71 2.53 -21.70 -6.63
C THR A 71 1.13 -22.10 -6.16
N LYS A 72 0.60 -23.21 -6.69
CA LYS A 72 -0.56 -23.88 -6.10
C LYS A 72 -0.31 -24.05 -4.59
N PHE A 73 -1.11 -23.38 -3.77
CA PHE A 73 -1.00 -23.41 -2.30
C PHE A 73 -1.10 -24.83 -1.74
N ASN A 74 -1.68 -25.76 -2.51
CA ASN A 74 -1.95 -27.13 -2.14
C ASN A 74 -1.61 -28.11 -3.28
N LYS A 75 -1.26 -29.36 -2.93
CA LYS A 75 -1.10 -30.47 -3.87
C LYS A 75 -2.45 -31.14 -4.21
N GLY A 76 -3.53 -30.37 -4.29
CA GLY A 76 -4.90 -30.87 -4.51
C GLY A 76 -5.81 -30.93 -3.27
N GLU A 77 -5.33 -30.47 -2.12
CA GLU A 77 -6.13 -30.38 -0.88
C GLU A 77 -6.82 -29.01 -0.77
N ASN A 78 -8.14 -28.93 -0.90
CA ASN A 78 -8.89 -27.67 -0.79
C ASN A 78 -8.99 -27.11 0.65
N GLY A 79 -8.15 -27.59 1.58
CA GLY A 79 -8.12 -27.12 2.97
C GLY A 79 -7.29 -25.84 3.11
N VAL A 80 -7.86 -24.84 3.76
CA VAL A 80 -7.13 -23.67 4.26
C VAL A 80 -7.03 -23.82 5.77
N ASP A 81 -5.86 -23.54 6.35
CA ASP A 81 -5.71 -23.47 7.79
C ASP A 81 -6.45 -22.24 8.33
N ASN A 82 -7.72 -22.45 8.69
CA ASN A 82 -8.58 -21.39 9.20
C ASN A 82 -8.07 -20.82 10.53
N LEU A 83 -7.41 -21.62 11.37
CA LEU A 83 -6.85 -21.12 12.63
C LEU A 83 -5.73 -20.14 12.33
N ARG A 84 -4.82 -20.51 11.43
CA ARG A 84 -3.75 -19.61 11.01
C ARG A 84 -4.28 -18.34 10.34
N LEU A 85 -5.34 -18.45 9.53
CA LEU A 85 -5.97 -17.29 8.90
C LEU A 85 -6.59 -16.35 9.95
N ILE A 86 -7.23 -16.89 10.99
CA ILE A 86 -7.76 -16.10 12.11
C ILE A 86 -6.63 -15.34 12.81
N GLU A 87 -5.53 -16.02 13.16
CA GLU A 87 -4.36 -15.39 13.80
C GLU A 87 -3.81 -14.22 12.97
N VAL A 88 -3.66 -14.41 11.65
CA VAL A 88 -3.15 -13.37 10.74
C VAL A 88 -4.13 -12.19 10.67
N ASN A 89 -5.42 -12.45 10.56
CA ASN A 89 -6.44 -11.39 10.52
C ASN A 89 -6.49 -10.61 11.83
N GLU A 90 -6.38 -11.28 12.97
CA GLU A 90 -6.31 -10.63 14.28
C GLU A 90 -5.06 -9.76 14.39
N ALA A 91 -3.90 -10.23 13.91
CA ALA A 91 -2.67 -9.44 13.92
C ALA A 91 -2.80 -8.17 13.06
N ILE A 92 -3.40 -8.28 11.87
CA ILE A 92 -3.65 -7.13 10.98
C ILE A 92 -4.60 -6.15 11.63
N ALA A 93 -5.76 -6.62 12.13
CA ALA A 93 -6.78 -5.78 12.75
C ALA A 93 -6.26 -5.04 14.00
N ASN A 94 -5.33 -5.66 14.73
CA ASN A 94 -4.71 -5.06 15.93
C ASN A 94 -3.48 -4.20 15.64
N HIS A 95 -3.01 -4.15 14.38
CA HIS A 95 -1.85 -3.36 14.01
C HIS A 95 -2.07 -1.87 14.35
N PRO A 96 -1.09 -1.16 14.93
CA PRO A 96 -1.26 0.24 15.36
C PRO A 96 -1.80 1.17 14.26
N VAL A 97 -1.40 0.91 13.02
CA VAL A 97 -1.84 1.67 11.83
C VAL A 97 -3.35 1.62 11.62
N GLU A 98 -4.01 0.49 11.94
CA GLU A 98 -5.46 0.34 11.80
C GLU A 98 -6.21 1.12 12.87
N LYS A 99 -5.68 1.16 14.10
CA LYS A 99 -6.24 1.94 15.21
C LYS A 99 -6.21 3.44 14.89
N ILE A 100 -5.04 3.93 14.49
CA ILE A 100 -4.84 5.33 14.09
C ILE A 100 -5.69 5.67 12.87
N GLY A 101 -5.69 4.80 11.85
CA GLY A 101 -6.46 5.01 10.64
C GLY A 101 -7.96 5.07 10.88
N LYS A 102 -8.49 4.24 11.79
CA LYS A 102 -9.90 4.27 12.18
C LYS A 102 -10.30 5.60 12.82
N GLU A 103 -9.48 6.11 13.73
CA GLU A 103 -9.71 7.41 14.37
C GLU A 103 -9.69 8.54 13.35
N LEU A 104 -8.63 8.59 12.53
CA LEU A 104 -8.47 9.64 11.52
C LEU A 104 -9.59 9.64 10.47
N ARG A 105 -9.99 8.46 9.98
CA ARG A 105 -11.14 8.35 9.05
C ARG A 105 -12.45 8.77 9.71
N GLY A 106 -12.58 8.63 11.03
CA GLY A 106 -13.73 9.12 11.79
C GLY A 106 -13.92 10.63 11.72
N TYR A 107 -12.84 11.40 11.58
CA TYR A 107 -12.90 12.85 11.42
C TYR A 107 -13.27 13.30 10.00
N MET A 108 -13.18 12.43 9.01
CA MET A 108 -13.39 12.75 7.59
C MET A 108 -14.87 12.65 7.17
N SER A 109 -15.74 13.37 7.88
CA SER A 109 -17.20 13.29 7.74
C SER A 109 -17.75 13.75 6.38
N ALA A 110 -16.98 14.51 5.61
CA ALA A 110 -17.36 15.04 4.30
C ALA A 110 -16.86 14.20 3.11
N MET A 111 -16.24 13.03 3.34
CA MET A 111 -15.79 12.19 2.22
C MET A 111 -16.99 11.75 1.39
N LYS A 112 -16.97 12.11 0.10
CA LYS A 112 -17.95 11.61 -0.86
C LYS A 112 -17.81 10.09 -0.92
N LYS A 113 -18.92 9.39 -0.70
CA LYS A 113 -18.99 7.96 -1.02
C LYS A 113 -18.61 7.79 -2.48
N ILE A 114 -17.67 6.89 -2.74
CA ILE A 114 -17.45 6.40 -4.09
C ILE A 114 -18.66 5.52 -4.38
N ASN A 115 -19.74 6.12 -4.87
CA ASN A 115 -20.82 5.35 -5.44
C ASN A 115 -20.22 4.61 -6.64
N ALA A 116 -20.28 3.29 -6.63
CA ALA A 116 -20.09 2.51 -7.84
C ALA A 116 -21.26 2.86 -8.77
N GLN A 117 -21.10 3.92 -9.56
CA GLN A 117 -22.03 4.30 -10.61
C GLN A 117 -21.26 4.31 -11.93
N GLU A 118 -21.74 3.40 -12.78
CA GLU A 118 -21.38 3.03 -14.16
C GLU A 118 -20.12 2.17 -14.37
#